data_AF-A0A933FDN3-F1
#
_entry.id   AF-A0A933FDN3-F1
#
_cell.length_a   1.000
_cell.length_b   1.000
_cell.length_c   1.000
_cell.angle_alpha   90.00
_cell.angle_beta   90.00
_cell.angle_gamma   90.00
#
_symmetry.space_group_name_H-M   'P 1'
#
loop_
_entity.id
_entity.type
_entity.pdbx_description
1 polymer ?
#
loop_
_entity_poly.entity_id
_entity_poly.type
_entity_poly.pdbx_seq_one_letter_code
_entity_poly.pdbx_strand_id
1 'polypeptide(L)'
;MQEYADAPDLTLGGYLQEWGRPPGFSGSDGQPYSVAVDVDETGDPGRPYAAFLIFPRWADTGVAIMEHLESGDVAHGDTAAAARAAALELTLFQIKAELDAAIQRRRAGGVDESSAA
;
A
#
# COMPACT_ATOMS: atom_id res chain seq x y z
N MET A 1 16.82 30.98 8.17
CA MET A 1 16.39 29.69 8.77
C MET A 1 15.06 29.40 8.12
N GLN A 2 15.04 28.46 7.19
CA GLN A 2 13.81 28.10 6.48
C GLN A 2 12.99 27.24 7.43
N GLU A 3 11.76 27.69 7.69
CA GLU A 3 10.76 27.03 8.50
C GLU A 3 10.46 25.67 7.86
N TYR A 4 10.91 24.57 8.50
CA TYR A 4 10.44 23.22 8.17
C TYR A 4 9.00 23.12 8.68
N ALA A 5 8.07 23.75 7.95
CA ALA A 5 6.65 23.58 8.19
C ALA A 5 6.34 22.07 8.04
N ASP A 6 5.88 21.46 9.13
CA ASP A 6 5.24 20.14 9.27
C ASP A 6 5.36 19.23 8.05
N ALA A 7 6.24 18.22 8.09
CA ALA A 7 6.62 17.38 6.95
C ALA A 7 5.42 16.61 6.33
N PRO A 8 4.69 17.19 5.36
CA PRO A 8 3.45 16.63 4.86
C PRO A 8 3.76 15.48 3.90
N ASP A 9 4.93 15.50 3.27
CA ASP A 9 5.43 14.49 2.36
C ASP A 9 5.79 13.15 3.02
N LEU A 10 5.68 13.04 4.35
CA LEU A 10 5.93 11.80 5.08
C LEU A 10 4.74 10.84 5.09
N THR A 11 3.51 11.31 4.84
CA THR A 11 2.32 10.45 4.67
C THR A 11 2.02 10.21 3.20
N LEU A 12 1.28 9.14 2.90
CA LEU A 12 0.84 8.88 1.53
C LEU A 12 -0.04 10.03 1.01
N GLY A 13 -0.95 10.54 1.83
CA GLY A 13 -1.84 11.66 1.50
C GLY A 13 -1.07 12.93 1.16
N GLY A 14 -0.14 13.34 2.01
CA GLY A 14 0.62 14.57 1.75
C GLY A 14 1.66 14.41 0.63
N TYR A 15 2.24 13.23 0.43
CA TYR A 15 3.05 12.95 -0.78
C TYR A 15 2.22 13.12 -2.06
N LEU A 16 1.01 12.54 -2.09
CA LEU A 16 0.12 12.67 -3.25
C LEU A 16 -0.28 14.13 -3.51
N GLN A 17 -0.53 14.89 -2.45
CA GLN A 17 -0.88 16.31 -2.57
C GLN A 17 0.25 17.14 -3.17
N GLU A 18 1.49 16.94 -2.70
CA GLU A 18 2.67 17.68 -3.17
C GLU A 18 3.08 17.26 -4.59
N TRP A 19 3.09 15.95 -4.89
CA TRP A 19 3.72 15.43 -6.11
C TRP A 19 2.75 15.02 -7.21
N GLY A 20 1.45 14.90 -6.91
CA GLY A 20 0.40 14.53 -7.87
C GLY A 20 0.52 13.11 -8.44
N ARG A 21 1.37 12.26 -7.86
CA ARG A 21 1.61 10.87 -8.28
C ARG A 21 1.96 9.99 -7.08
N PRO A 22 1.71 8.67 -7.12
CA PRO A 22 2.09 7.79 -6.04
C PRO A 22 3.62 7.70 -5.88
N PRO A 23 4.11 7.49 -4.65
CA PRO A 23 5.52 7.21 -4.41
C PRO A 23 5.93 5.86 -5.02
N GLY A 24 7.20 5.78 -5.41
CA GLY A 24 7.84 4.53 -5.83
C GLY A 24 8.61 3.88 -4.68
N PHE A 25 8.58 2.55 -4.61
CA PHE A 25 9.27 1.75 -3.61
C PHE A 25 10.06 0.62 -4.26
N SER A 26 11.24 0.32 -3.73
CA SER A 26 11.95 -0.94 -4.04
C SER A 26 11.50 -2.01 -3.04
N GLY A 27 10.84 -3.06 -3.51
CA GLY A 27 10.45 -4.19 -2.67
C GLY A 27 11.65 -4.91 -2.07
N SER A 28 11.45 -5.66 -0.98
CA SER A 28 12.47 -6.58 -0.43
C SER A 28 12.86 -7.73 -1.37
N ASP A 29 12.17 -7.88 -2.50
CA ASP A 29 12.51 -8.75 -3.63
C ASP A 29 13.31 -8.04 -4.74
N GLY A 30 13.64 -6.76 -4.55
CA GLY A 30 14.40 -5.94 -5.50
C GLY A 30 13.57 -5.36 -6.64
N GLN A 31 12.25 -5.58 -6.68
CA GLN A 31 11.39 -5.15 -7.78
C GLN A 31 10.80 -3.76 -7.52
N PRO A 32 10.48 -2.97 -8.57
CA PRO A 32 9.89 -1.64 -8.42
C PRO A 32 8.37 -1.72 -8.22
N TYR A 33 7.87 -1.01 -7.21
CA TYR A 33 6.46 -0.92 -6.86
C TYR A 33 5.98 0.53 -6.75
N SER A 34 4.71 0.76 -7.03
CA SER A 34 3.97 1.93 -6.58
C SER A 34 2.89 1.50 -5.58
N VAL A 35 2.10 2.45 -5.07
CA VAL A 35 0.98 2.16 -4.16
C VAL A 35 -0.30 2.86 -4.60
N ALA A 36 -1.43 2.20 -4.39
CA ALA A 36 -2.77 2.78 -4.42
C ALA A 36 -3.55 2.33 -3.18
N VAL A 37 -4.56 3.12 -2.78
CA VAL A 37 -5.50 2.76 -1.72
C VAL A 37 -6.81 2.37 -2.36
N ASP A 38 -7.34 1.21 -1.98
CA ASP A 38 -8.70 0.79 -2.29
C ASP A 38 -9.49 0.53 -1.00
N VAL A 39 -10.81 0.47 -1.10
CA VAL A 39 -11.70 0.32 0.05
C VAL A 39 -12.88 -0.59 -0.29
N ASP A 40 -13.09 -1.61 0.54
CA ASP A 40 -14.19 -2.56 0.42
C ASP A 40 -15.10 -2.57 1.65
N GLU A 41 -16.32 -3.06 1.46
CA GLU A 41 -17.24 -3.39 2.55
C GLU A 41 -16.84 -4.70 3.23
N THR A 42 -16.80 -4.71 4.56
CA THR A 42 -16.33 -5.88 5.33
C THR A 42 -17.45 -6.83 5.74
N GLY A 43 -18.70 -6.37 5.71
CA GLY A 43 -19.84 -7.06 6.30
C GLY A 43 -19.91 -7.02 7.83
N ASP A 44 -18.95 -6.40 8.53
CA ASP A 44 -18.98 -6.16 9.98
C ASP A 44 -19.61 -4.78 10.27
N PRO A 45 -20.80 -4.71 10.91
CA PRO A 45 -21.43 -3.43 11.25
C PRO A 45 -20.58 -2.53 12.17
N GLY A 46 -19.65 -3.09 12.94
CA GLY A 46 -18.73 -2.32 13.79
C GLY A 46 -17.51 -1.78 13.06
N ARG A 47 -17.25 -2.26 11.83
CA ARG A 47 -16.13 -1.85 10.97
C ARG A 47 -16.54 -1.94 9.50
N PRO A 48 -17.56 -1.20 9.06
CA PRO A 48 -18.27 -1.50 7.81
C PRO A 48 -17.41 -1.35 6.56
N TYR A 49 -16.38 -0.51 6.59
CA TYR A 49 -15.42 -0.34 5.49
C TYR A 49 -13.99 -0.58 5.96
N ALA A 50 -13.22 -1.31 5.14
CA ALA A 50 -11.79 -1.52 5.32
C ALA A 50 -11.03 -1.01 4.11
N ALA A 51 -9.96 -0.25 4.36
CA ALA A 51 -9.02 0.17 3.35
C ALA A 51 -7.81 -0.74 3.33
N PHE A 52 -7.34 -1.08 2.13
CA PHE A 52 -6.13 -1.86 1.89
C PHE A 52 -5.28 -1.20 0.80
N LEU A 53 -4.05 -1.66 0.68
CA LEU A 53 -3.07 -1.14 -0.25
C LEU A 53 -2.92 -2.11 -1.42
N ILE A 54 -2.97 -1.58 -2.63
CA ILE A 54 -2.60 -2.28 -3.85
C ILE A 54 -1.20 -1.81 -4.23
N PHE A 55 -0.30 -2.75 -4.47
CA PHE A 55 1.08 -2.52 -4.88
C PHE A 55 1.31 -3.04 -6.30
N PRO A 56 1.07 -2.23 -7.34
CA PRO A 56 1.45 -2.60 -8.70
C PRO A 56 2.97 -2.79 -8.79
N ARG A 57 3.39 -3.96 -9.26
CA ARG A 57 4.78 -4.23 -9.64
C ARG A 57 5.00 -3.80 -11.07
N TRP A 58 5.99 -2.95 -11.27
CA TRP A 58 6.37 -2.48 -12.60
C TRP A 58 7.46 -3.39 -13.19
N ALA A 59 7.51 -3.46 -14.52
CA ALA A 59 8.71 -3.93 -15.20
C ALA A 59 9.89 -2.99 -14.88
N ASP A 60 11.13 -3.47 -14.94
CA ASP A 60 12.32 -2.64 -14.71
C ASP A 60 12.41 -1.43 -15.64
N THR A 61 11.78 -1.51 -16.82
CA THR A 61 11.68 -0.40 -17.77
C THR A 61 10.71 0.71 -17.32
N GLY A 62 9.85 0.43 -16.35
CA GLY A 62 8.79 1.33 -15.86
C GLY A 62 7.60 1.48 -16.81
N VAL A 63 7.55 0.71 -17.92
CA VAL A 63 6.57 0.94 -19.00
C VAL A 63 5.28 0.14 -18.81
N ALA A 64 5.31 -0.94 -18.03
CA ALA A 64 4.17 -1.82 -17.86
C ALA A 64 4.07 -2.36 -16.43
N ILE A 65 2.84 -2.54 -15.96
CA ILE A 65 2.54 -3.27 -14.74
C ILE A 65 2.58 -4.76 -15.07
N MET A 66 3.34 -5.53 -14.30
CA MET A 66 3.53 -6.97 -14.49
C MET A 66 2.59 -7.80 -13.64
N GLU A 67 2.39 -7.38 -12.39
CA GLU A 67 1.48 -7.98 -11.43
C GLU A 67 1.16 -6.95 -10.34
N HIS A 68 0.36 -7.32 -9.35
CA HIS A 68 0.18 -6.53 -8.14
C HIS A 68 0.19 -7.42 -6.91
N LEU A 69 0.51 -6.83 -5.77
CA LEU A 69 0.31 -7.41 -4.45
C LEU A 69 -0.75 -6.61 -3.70
N GLU A 70 -1.45 -7.26 -2.80
CA GLU A 70 -2.40 -6.62 -1.90
C GLU A 70 -1.89 -6.73 -0.46
N SER A 71 -2.06 -5.67 0.32
CA SER A 71 -1.90 -5.75 1.77
C SER A 71 -3.11 -6.46 2.41
N GLY A 72 -3.05 -6.68 3.72
CA GLY A 72 -4.29 -6.83 4.49
C GLY A 72 -4.95 -5.47 4.73
N ASP A 73 -6.02 -5.45 5.53
CA ASP A 73 -6.66 -4.22 5.95
C ASP A 73 -5.70 -3.35 6.77
N VAL A 74 -5.49 -2.11 6.34
CA VAL A 74 -4.58 -1.16 7.00
C VAL A 74 -5.32 -0.07 7.77
N ALA A 75 -6.58 0.18 7.44
CA ALA A 75 -7.44 1.13 8.13
C ALA A 75 -8.92 0.73 7.99
N HIS A 76 -9.76 1.24 8.88
CA HIS A 76 -11.21 1.03 8.84
C HIS A 76 -11.93 2.36 9.04
N GLY A 77 -13.21 2.42 8.66
CA GLY A 77 -14.06 3.57 8.93
C GLY A 77 -15.54 3.27 8.80
N ASP A 78 -16.36 4.17 9.36
CA ASP A 78 -17.82 4.10 9.25
C ASP A 78 -18.33 4.39 7.83
N THR A 79 -17.47 4.96 6.98
CA THR A 79 -17.72 5.20 5.56
C THR A 79 -16.48 4.84 4.75
N ALA A 80 -16.67 4.54 3.45
CA ALA A 80 -15.54 4.28 2.55
C ALA A 80 -14.56 5.46 2.50
N ALA A 81 -15.07 6.70 2.50
CA ALA A 81 -14.24 7.90 2.52
C ALA A 81 -13.41 8.04 3.81
N ALA A 82 -13.98 7.70 4.96
CA ALA A 82 -13.27 7.72 6.24
C ALA A 82 -12.17 6.66 6.30
N ALA A 83 -12.44 5.43 5.84
CA ALA A 83 -11.44 4.37 5.76
C ALA A 83 -10.28 4.78 4.83
N ARG A 84 -10.61 5.33 3.65
CA ARG A 84 -9.61 5.84 2.71
C ARG A 84 -8.77 6.96 3.32
N ALA A 85 -9.41 7.94 3.98
CA ALA A 85 -8.70 9.05 4.61
C ALA A 85 -7.72 8.55 5.68
N ALA A 86 -8.14 7.59 6.50
CA ALA A 86 -7.27 6.98 7.50
C ALA A 86 -6.08 6.23 6.88
N ALA A 87 -6.26 5.54 5.75
CA ALA A 87 -5.16 4.90 5.02
C ALA A 87 -4.18 5.93 4.41
N LEU A 88 -4.65 7.11 4.01
CA LEU A 88 -3.80 8.18 3.49
C LEU A 88 -2.89 8.80 4.56
N GLU A 89 -3.25 8.70 5.85
CA GLU A 89 -2.41 9.16 6.97
C GLU A 89 -1.24 8.22 7.26
N LEU A 90 -1.20 7.03 6.64
CA LEU A 90 -0.06 6.13 6.80
C LEU A 90 1.21 6.79 6.28
N THR A 91 2.27 6.67 7.07
CA THR A 91 3.60 7.14 6.67
C THR A 91 4.15 6.31 5.53
N LEU A 92 5.02 6.90 4.70
CA LEU A 92 5.73 6.16 3.64
C LEU A 92 6.54 4.97 4.18
N PHE A 93 7.00 5.05 5.44
CA PHE A 93 7.65 3.93 6.13
C PHE A 93 6.69 2.79 6.45
N GLN A 94 5.48 3.09 6.93
CA GLN A 94 4.45 2.08 7.17
C GLN A 94 4.00 1.42 5.86
N ILE A 95 3.81 2.20 4.79
CA ILE A 95 3.50 1.68 3.45
C ILE A 95 4.61 0.72 2.98
N LYS A 96 5.88 1.10 3.16
CA LYS A 96 7.01 0.24 2.80
C LYS A 96 7.05 -1.05 3.61
N ALA A 97 6.76 -1.00 4.90
CA ALA A 97 6.70 -2.18 5.75
C ALA A 97 5.58 -3.14 5.30
N GLU A 98 4.41 -2.60 4.93
CA GLU A 98 3.30 -3.42 4.40
C GLU A 98 3.61 -4.05 3.04
N LEU A 99 4.31 -3.35 2.15
CA LEU A 99 4.80 -3.93 0.89
C LEU A 99 5.71 -5.14 1.18
N ASP A 100 6.69 -4.98 2.07
CA ASP A 100 7.62 -6.06 2.40
C ASP A 100 6.90 -7.25 3.06
N ALA A 101 5.91 -6.97 3.92
CA ALA A 101 5.08 -8.01 4.50
C ALA A 101 4.23 -8.74 3.46
N ALA A 102 3.67 -8.03 2.47
CA ALA A 102 2.92 -8.63 1.36
C ALA A 102 3.80 -9.55 0.50
N ILE A 103 5.03 -9.12 0.19
CA ILE A 103 6.03 -9.93 -0.52
C ILE A 103 6.33 -11.21 0.26
N GLN A 104 6.52 -11.11 1.58
CA GLN A 104 6.79 -12.26 2.44
C GLN A 104 5.60 -13.23 2.49
N ARG A 105 4.36 -12.73 2.62
CA ARG A 105 3.14 -13.55 2.57
C ARG A 105 3.01 -14.30 1.25
N ARG A 106 3.25 -13.64 0.12
CA ARG A 106 3.22 -14.27 -1.21
C ARG A 106 4.24 -15.40 -1.34
N ARG A 107 5.45 -15.20 -0.82
CA ARG A 107 6.50 -16.22 -0.79
C ARG A 107 6.10 -17.42 0.07
N ALA A 108 5.55 -17.19 1.26
CA ALA A 108 5.10 -18.26 2.14
C ALA A 108 3.98 -19.08 1.50
N GLY A 109 2.97 -18.44 0.89
CA GLY A 109 1.87 -19.12 0.20
C GLY A 109 2.30 -19.87 -1.08
N GLY A 110 3.39 -19.48 -1.72
CA GLY A 110 3.95 -20.19 -2.89
C GLY A 110 4.75 -21.46 -2.55
N VAL A 111 5.16 -21.66 -1.29
CA VAL A 111 5.90 -22.86 -0.86
C VAL A 111 4.96 -24.04 -0.61
N ASP A 112 3.71 -23.80 -0.19
CA ASP A 112 2.72 -24.86 0.05
C ASP A 112 2.24 -25.55 -1.23
N GLU A 113 2.16 -24.86 -2.37
CA GLU A 113 1.71 -25.45 -3.65
C GLU A 113 2.79 -26.28 -4.37
N SER A 114 4.08 -26.07 -4.09
CA SER A 114 5.19 -26.77 -4.77
C SER A 114 5.63 -28.07 -4.09
N SER A 115 5.08 -28.41 -2.92
CA SER A 115 5.44 -29.64 -2.18
C SER A 115 4.52 -30.83 -2.46
N ALA A 116 3.57 -30.69 -3.41
CA ALA A 116 2.57 -31.71 -3.74
C ALA A 116 2.84 -32.48 -5.06
N ALA A 117 4.09 -32.49 -5.56
CA ALA A 117 4.48 -33.21 -6.78
C ALA A 117 5.41 -34.40 -6.50
#